data_AF-A0A7S2M9S6-F1
#
_entry.id   AF-A0A7S2M9S6-F1
#
_cell.length_a   1.000
_cell.length_b   1.000
_cell.length_c   1.000
_cell.angle_alpha   90.00
_cell.angle_beta   90.00
_cell.angle_gamma   90.00
#
_symmetry.space_group_name_H-M   'P 1'
#
loop_
_entity.id
_entity.type
_entity.pdbx_description
1 polymer ?
#
loop_
_entity_poly.entity_id
_entity_poly.type
_entity_poly.pdbx_seq_one_letter_code
_entity_poly.pdbx_strand_id
1 'polypeptide(L)'
;GDEADVAAQIRTAFAGLYSLGADANEEDMEAVKDVLFNDAKGQYVLKPQREGGGYNYYGENLANKLKENCTITVDDDGNNDVTLSPDLSEFILMERLFPPQQRAILLRNGQVEGTGMSISELGCFGAIVSSGDGEVVHNEYAGFLLRTKFSGVDEGGVASGFATLSSPYLC
;
A
#
# COMPACT_ATOMS: atom_id res chain seq x y z
N GLY A 1 27.41 10.09 -5.81
CA GLY A 1 27.46 11.20 -6.76
C GLY A 1 26.63 10.81 -7.93
N ASP A 2 25.51 11.51 -8.09
CA ASP A 2 24.37 11.27 -8.98
C ASP A 2 23.58 9.98 -8.69
N GLU A 3 24.11 8.77 -8.94
CA GLU A 3 23.34 7.54 -8.69
C GLU A 3 23.00 7.31 -7.21
N ALA A 4 23.96 7.56 -6.31
CA ALA A 4 23.71 7.47 -4.87
C ALA A 4 22.71 8.52 -4.39
N ASP A 5 22.68 9.69 -5.04
CA ASP A 5 21.79 10.79 -4.69
C ASP A 5 20.37 10.51 -5.21
N VAL A 6 20.25 9.97 -6.43
CA VAL A 6 19.00 9.46 -7.01
C VAL A 6 18.44 8.31 -6.16
N ALA A 7 19.28 7.34 -5.78
CA ALA A 7 18.87 6.25 -4.91
C ALA A 7 18.39 6.75 -3.54
N ALA A 8 19.08 7.74 -2.96
CA ALA A 8 18.64 8.39 -1.73
C ALA A 8 17.29 9.08 -1.89
N GLN A 9 17.07 9.81 -2.99
CA GLN A 9 15.78 10.46 -3.29
C GLN A 9 14.65 9.44 -3.45
N ILE A 10 14.87 8.36 -4.20
CA ILE A 10 13.86 7.31 -4.39
C ILE A 10 13.45 6.68 -3.04
N ARG A 11 14.41 6.41 -2.16
CA ARG A 11 14.13 5.84 -0.83
C ARG A 11 13.21 6.73 0.01
N THR A 12 13.23 8.05 -0.17
CA THR A 12 12.32 8.94 0.58
C THR A 12 10.84 8.76 0.24
N ALA A 13 10.53 8.11 -0.89
CA ALA A 13 9.17 7.82 -1.31
C ALA A 13 8.65 6.45 -0.82
N PHE A 14 9.49 5.64 -0.17
CA PHE A 14 9.10 4.32 0.30
C PHE A 14 8.40 4.42 1.67
N ALA A 15 7.27 3.73 1.80
CA ALA A 15 6.68 3.40 3.09
C ALA A 15 7.34 2.14 3.66
N GLY A 16 7.02 1.76 4.89
CA GLY A 16 7.38 0.45 5.43
C GLY A 16 6.85 -0.68 4.54
N LEU A 17 7.75 -1.54 4.07
CA LEU A 17 7.46 -2.71 3.24
C LEU A 17 8.12 -3.92 3.88
N TYR A 18 7.32 -4.89 4.28
CA TYR A 18 7.76 -6.01 5.10
C TYR A 18 7.50 -7.33 4.39
N SER A 19 8.55 -8.17 4.30
CA SER A 19 8.44 -9.49 3.69
C SER A 19 7.65 -10.45 4.58
N LEU A 20 6.90 -11.37 3.97
CA LEU A 20 6.26 -12.49 4.66
C LEU A 20 6.74 -13.85 4.11
N GLY A 21 7.85 -13.82 3.36
CA GLY A 21 8.47 -14.99 2.75
C GLY A 21 9.62 -15.57 3.58
N ALA A 22 10.40 -16.46 2.96
CA ALA A 22 11.56 -17.08 3.59
C ALA A 22 12.72 -16.10 3.86
N ASP A 23 12.66 -14.89 3.28
CA ASP A 23 13.60 -13.80 3.47
C ASP A 23 13.17 -12.80 4.55
N ALA A 24 12.06 -13.07 5.26
CA ALA A 24 11.59 -12.23 6.37
C ALA A 24 12.68 -12.09 7.45
N ASN A 25 13.01 -10.84 7.78
CA ASN A 25 13.98 -10.49 8.80
C ASN A 25 13.30 -10.09 10.13
N GLU A 26 14.07 -9.64 11.10
CA GLU A 26 13.56 -9.28 12.43
C GLU A 26 12.55 -8.11 12.40
N GLU A 27 12.78 -7.09 11.58
CA GLU A 27 11.87 -5.94 11.40
C GLU A 27 10.55 -6.37 10.74
N ASP A 28 10.62 -7.28 9.77
CA ASP A 28 9.44 -7.85 9.14
C ASP A 28 8.56 -8.62 10.15
N MET A 29 9.21 -9.42 11.00
CA MET A 29 8.54 -10.19 12.04
C MET A 29 7.98 -9.30 13.15
N GLU A 30 8.62 -8.17 13.45
CA GLU A 30 8.09 -7.15 14.38
C GLU A 30 6.79 -6.56 13.84
N ALA A 31 6.74 -6.18 12.56
CA ALA A 31 5.51 -5.68 11.94
C ALA A 31 4.36 -6.71 11.96
N VAL A 32 4.66 -8.00 11.76
CA VAL A 32 3.67 -9.09 11.91
C VAL A 32 3.17 -9.18 13.36
N LYS A 33 4.08 -9.14 14.34
CA LYS A 33 3.74 -9.19 15.77
C LYS A 33 2.91 -7.98 16.19
N ASP A 34 3.20 -6.81 15.65
CA ASP A 34 2.43 -5.59 15.90
C ASP A 34 0.95 -5.75 15.48
N VAL A 35 0.72 -6.31 14.30
CA VAL A 35 -0.64 -6.60 13.81
C VAL A 35 -1.34 -7.64 14.70
N LEU A 36 -0.62 -8.69 15.10
CA LEU A 36 -1.19 -9.83 15.82
C LEU A 36 -1.46 -9.54 17.30
N PHE A 37 -0.61 -8.74 17.96
CA PHE A 37 -0.57 -8.64 19.42
C PHE A 37 -0.67 -7.20 19.96
N ASN A 38 -0.33 -6.18 19.17
CA ASN A 38 -0.25 -4.78 19.63
C ASN A 38 -1.37 -3.88 19.09
N ASP A 39 -2.48 -4.46 18.64
CA ASP A 39 -3.64 -3.76 18.04
C ASP A 39 -3.29 -2.86 16.84
N ALA A 40 -2.16 -3.12 16.17
CA ALA A 40 -1.67 -2.28 15.08
C ALA A 40 -2.30 -2.63 13.71
N LYS A 41 -3.31 -3.51 13.65
CA LYS A 41 -4.00 -3.91 12.41
C LYS A 41 -4.54 -2.76 11.55
N GLY A 42 -4.78 -1.59 12.15
CA GLY A 42 -5.18 -0.38 11.43
C GLY A 42 -4.04 0.31 10.68
N GLN A 43 -2.80 0.06 11.09
CA GLN A 43 -1.57 0.70 10.64
C GLN A 43 -0.91 0.00 9.46
N TYR A 44 -1.45 -1.16 9.02
CA TYR A 44 -0.89 -1.94 7.93
C TYR A 44 -1.96 -2.36 6.92
N VAL A 45 -1.50 -2.81 5.76
CA VAL A 45 -2.29 -3.39 4.68
C VAL A 45 -1.60 -4.66 4.20
N LEU A 46 -2.32 -5.77 4.10
CA LEU A 46 -1.83 -6.99 3.46
C LEU A 46 -2.13 -6.93 1.97
N LYS A 47 -1.12 -7.08 1.13
CA LYS A 47 -1.29 -7.02 -0.32
C LYS A 47 -0.88 -8.34 -0.96
N PRO A 48 -1.78 -9.07 -1.62
CA PRO A 48 -1.37 -10.17 -2.49
C PRO A 48 -0.66 -9.63 -3.74
N GLN A 49 0.09 -10.48 -4.44
CA GLN A 49 0.69 -10.17 -5.74
C GLN A 49 -0.35 -10.10 -6.87
N ARG A 50 -1.25 -9.11 -6.83
CA ARG A 50 -2.32 -8.87 -7.83
C ARG A 50 -2.45 -7.39 -8.20
N GLU A 51 -2.92 -7.15 -9.43
CA GLU A 51 -3.19 -5.81 -9.95
C GLU A 51 -4.69 -5.53 -10.11
N GLY A 52 -5.08 -4.25 -10.28
CA GLY A 52 -6.45 -3.84 -10.58
C GLY A 52 -7.31 -3.42 -9.38
N GLY A 53 -6.79 -3.53 -8.15
CA GLY A 53 -7.47 -3.12 -6.91
C GLY A 53 -8.53 -4.12 -6.43
N GLY A 54 -8.94 -4.02 -5.17
CA GLY A 54 -9.98 -4.88 -4.57
C GLY A 54 -9.49 -6.17 -3.90
N TYR A 55 -8.18 -6.38 -3.79
CA TYR A 55 -7.61 -7.64 -3.28
C TYR A 55 -6.91 -7.50 -1.92
N ASN A 56 -6.79 -6.28 -1.39
CA ASN A 56 -6.04 -6.03 -0.17
C ASN A 56 -6.86 -6.39 1.07
N TYR A 57 -6.17 -6.76 2.15
CA TYR A 57 -6.78 -6.99 3.44
C TYR A 57 -6.41 -5.87 4.40
N TYR A 58 -7.40 -5.40 5.16
CA TYR A 58 -7.30 -4.27 6.09
C TYR A 58 -7.87 -4.65 7.45
N GLY A 59 -7.37 -4.04 8.52
CA GLY A 59 -7.95 -4.16 9.86
C GLY A 59 -8.10 -5.61 10.32
N GLU A 60 -9.31 -5.99 10.75
CA GLU A 60 -9.58 -7.35 11.23
C GLU A 60 -9.39 -8.42 10.14
N ASN A 61 -9.67 -8.10 8.87
CA ASN A 61 -9.46 -9.07 7.78
C ASN A 61 -7.98 -9.36 7.56
N LEU A 62 -7.12 -8.35 7.70
CA LEU A 62 -5.65 -8.51 7.72
C LEU A 62 -5.25 -9.41 8.90
N ALA A 63 -5.69 -9.08 10.11
CA ALA A 63 -5.29 -9.80 11.32
C ALA A 63 -5.73 -11.26 11.28
N ASN A 64 -6.96 -11.53 10.83
CA ASN A 64 -7.47 -12.89 10.66
C ASN A 64 -6.67 -13.66 9.61
N LYS A 65 -6.32 -13.02 8.47
CA LYS A 65 -5.53 -13.67 7.43
C LYS A 65 -4.14 -14.07 7.94
N LEU A 66 -3.50 -13.24 8.75
CA LEU A 66 -2.23 -13.59 9.40
C LEU A 66 -2.42 -14.74 10.40
N LYS A 67 -3.43 -14.67 11.28
CA LYS A 67 -3.71 -15.75 12.25
C LYS A 67 -3.96 -17.11 11.59
N GLU A 68 -4.62 -17.12 10.43
CA GLU A 68 -4.88 -18.35 9.66
C GLU A 68 -3.61 -18.95 9.05
N ASN A 69 -2.58 -18.13 8.83
CA ASN A 69 -1.38 -18.50 8.09
C ASN A 69 -0.09 -18.36 8.91
N CYS A 70 -0.21 -18.21 10.23
CA CYS A 70 0.91 -18.21 11.17
C CYS A 70 0.68 -19.27 12.23
N THR A 71 1.77 -19.93 12.64
CA THR A 71 1.78 -20.73 13.87
C THR A 71 2.27 -19.85 15.00
N ILE A 72 1.49 -19.76 16.07
CA ILE A 72 1.83 -18.98 17.27
C ILE A 72 2.07 -19.96 18.41
N THR A 73 3.28 -19.93 18.97
CA THR A 73 3.65 -20.69 20.16
C THR A 73 4.07 -19.73 21.27
N VAL A 74 4.01 -20.20 22.51
CA VAL A 74 4.48 -19.43 23.67
C VAL A 74 5.70 -20.15 24.23
N ASP A 75 6.82 -19.43 24.36
CA ASP A 75 8.03 -19.99 24.96
C ASP A 75 7.90 -20.10 26.50
N ASP A 76 8.91 -20.71 27.14
CA ASP A 76 8.92 -20.92 28.59
C ASP A 76 8.91 -19.60 29.39
N ASP A 77 9.30 -18.49 28.77
CA ASP A 77 9.34 -17.15 29.35
C ASP A 77 8.03 -16.36 29.08
N GLY A 78 7.06 -16.96 28.39
CA GLY A 78 5.76 -16.35 28.09
C GLY A 78 5.72 -15.46 26.85
N ASN A 79 6.76 -15.46 26.02
CA ASN A 79 6.82 -14.68 24.79
C ASN A 79 6.12 -15.42 23.63
N ASN A 80 5.42 -14.66 22.80
CA ASN A 80 4.82 -15.19 21.58
C ASN A 80 5.89 -15.35 20.49
N ASP A 81 6.17 -16.60 20.12
CA ASP A 81 6.92 -16.94 18.92
C ASP A 81 5.97 -17.14 17.73
N VAL A 82 6.36 -16.62 16.57
CA VAL A 82 5.51 -16.59 15.36
C VAL A 82 6.29 -17.21 14.21
N THR A 83 5.76 -18.29 13.65
CA THR A 83 6.27 -18.90 12.43
C THR A 83 5.31 -18.64 11.27
N LEU A 84 5.81 -18.05 10.18
CA LEU A 84 5.03 -17.78 8.97
C LEU A 84 4.81 -19.06 8.14
N SER A 85 3.59 -19.25 7.62
CA SER A 85 3.33 -20.28 6.60
C SER A 85 3.99 -19.88 5.27
N PRO A 86 4.52 -20.84 4.48
CA PRO A 86 4.99 -20.58 3.12
C PRO A 86 3.95 -19.91 2.21
N ASP A 87 2.65 -20.12 2.47
CA ASP A 87 1.56 -19.50 1.71
C ASP A 87 1.56 -17.97 1.82
N LEU A 88 2.17 -17.40 2.86
CA LEU A 88 2.28 -15.95 3.01
C LEU A 88 3.30 -15.32 2.05
N SER A 89 4.13 -16.11 1.36
CA SER A 89 5.06 -15.60 0.34
C SER A 89 4.38 -14.94 -0.85
N GLU A 90 3.08 -15.18 -1.06
CA GLU A 90 2.26 -14.49 -2.06
C GLU A 90 1.80 -13.09 -1.62
N PHE A 91 2.21 -12.64 -0.42
CA PHE A 91 1.78 -11.39 0.19
C PHE A 91 2.96 -10.54 0.63
N ILE A 92 2.72 -9.24 0.74
CA ILE A 92 3.55 -8.32 1.51
C ILE A 92 2.70 -7.63 2.57
N LEU A 93 3.31 -7.33 3.71
CA LEU A 93 2.73 -6.41 4.68
C LEU A 93 3.29 -5.02 4.40
N MET A 94 2.43 -4.03 4.27
CA MET A 94 2.84 -2.65 3.98
C MET A 94 2.27 -1.71 5.02
N GLU A 95 3.07 -0.74 5.46
CA GLU A 95 2.62 0.39 6.26
C GLU A 95 1.46 1.12 5.56
N ARG A 96 0.39 1.40 6.31
CA ARG A 96 -0.76 2.13 5.81
C ARG A 96 -0.48 3.63 5.83
N LEU A 97 -0.67 4.26 4.68
CA LEU A 97 -0.54 5.72 4.56
C LEU A 97 -1.83 6.44 5.00
N PHE A 98 -1.65 7.50 5.80
CA PHE A 98 -2.73 8.37 6.29
C PHE A 98 -2.52 9.81 5.79
N PRO A 99 -2.82 10.10 4.51
CA PRO A 99 -2.62 11.44 3.95
C PRO A 99 -3.60 12.47 4.57
N PRO A 100 -3.29 13.78 4.47
CA PRO A 100 -4.19 14.83 4.87
C PRO A 100 -5.56 14.70 4.19
N GLN A 101 -6.61 14.95 4.98
CA GLN A 101 -7.97 14.86 4.48
C GLN A 101 -8.49 16.23 4.03
N GLN A 102 -9.34 16.23 3.02
CA GLN A 102 -10.00 17.42 2.48
C GLN A 102 -11.49 17.16 2.26
N ARG A 103 -12.31 18.21 2.37
CA ARG A 103 -13.73 18.07 2.04
C ARG A 103 -13.90 18.08 0.52
N ALA A 104 -14.54 17.04 -0.02
CA ALA A 104 -14.85 16.95 -1.43
C ALA A 104 -16.33 16.59 -1.64
N ILE A 105 -16.83 16.97 -2.82
CA ILE A 105 -18.11 16.52 -3.37
C ILE A 105 -17.78 15.52 -4.46
N LEU A 106 -18.21 14.28 -4.31
CA LEU A 106 -17.95 13.23 -5.30
C LEU A 106 -19.17 13.07 -6.19
N LEU A 107 -18.96 13.10 -7.51
CA LEU A 107 -19.99 13.00 -8.53
C LEU A 107 -19.77 11.74 -9.37
N ARG A 108 -20.82 10.96 -9.58
CA ARG A 108 -20.82 9.77 -10.44
C ARG A 108 -22.12 9.69 -11.22
N ASN A 109 -22.04 9.38 -12.52
CA ASN A 109 -23.20 9.26 -13.41
C ASN A 109 -24.15 10.47 -13.35
N GLY A 110 -23.60 11.69 -13.24
CA GLY A 110 -24.39 12.93 -13.13
C GLY A 110 -25.12 13.10 -11.80
N GLN A 111 -24.85 12.27 -10.79
CA GLN A 111 -25.44 12.36 -9.45
C GLN A 111 -24.36 12.62 -8.41
N VAL A 112 -24.70 13.43 -7.40
CA VAL A 112 -23.83 13.63 -6.24
C VAL A 112 -23.91 12.36 -5.38
N GLU A 113 -22.80 11.64 -5.31
CA GLU A 113 -22.66 10.43 -4.49
C GLU A 113 -22.58 10.81 -3.00
N GLY A 114 -21.96 11.95 -2.70
CA GLY A 114 -21.92 12.51 -1.36
C GLY A 114 -21.04 13.74 -1.23
N THR A 115 -21.02 14.30 -0.02
CA THR A 115 -20.09 15.35 0.40
C THR A 115 -19.48 14.94 1.73
N GLY A 116 -18.16 14.95 1.85
CA GLY A 116 -17.50 14.44 3.05
C GLY A 116 -15.99 14.63 3.04
N MET A 117 -15.34 14.17 4.11
CA MET A 117 -13.90 14.09 4.17
C MET A 117 -13.41 13.04 3.17
N SER A 118 -12.32 13.37 2.48
CA SER A 118 -11.77 12.60 1.39
C SER A 118 -10.26 12.65 1.42
N ILE A 119 -9.64 11.66 0.78
CA ILE A 119 -8.20 11.60 0.56
C ILE A 119 -7.93 11.45 -0.93
N SER A 120 -6.77 11.91 -1.36
CA SER A 120 -6.35 11.86 -2.76
C SER A 120 -5.05 11.08 -2.91
N GLU A 121 -4.96 10.34 -4.01
CA GLU A 121 -3.80 9.55 -4.41
C GLU A 121 -3.31 10.08 -5.76
N LEU A 122 -2.08 10.61 -5.78
CA LEU A 122 -1.45 11.15 -6.97
C LEU A 122 -0.65 10.06 -7.68
N GLY A 123 -1.02 9.76 -8.92
CA GLY A 123 -0.22 8.97 -9.84
C GLY A 123 0.54 9.88 -10.80
N CYS A 124 1.81 9.57 -11.05
CA CYS A 124 2.64 10.23 -12.05
C CYS A 124 2.95 9.22 -13.17
N PHE A 125 2.68 9.59 -14.41
CA PHE A 125 3.03 8.76 -15.56
C PHE A 125 4.48 9.03 -15.97
N GLY A 126 5.19 7.96 -16.33
CA GLY A 126 6.49 8.01 -16.97
C GLY A 126 6.48 7.20 -18.25
N ALA A 127 7.20 7.65 -19.27
CA ALA A 127 7.37 6.94 -20.53
C ALA A 127 8.85 6.65 -20.76
N ILE A 128 9.20 5.37 -20.85
CA ILE A 128 10.56 4.92 -21.13
C ILE A 128 10.58 4.05 -22.40
N VAL A 129 11.53 4.31 -23.28
CA VAL A 129 11.84 3.50 -24.46
C VAL A 129 13.32 3.15 -24.41
N SER A 130 13.63 1.86 -24.40
CA SER A 130 14.99 1.35 -24.48
C SER A 130 15.15 0.42 -25.68
N SER A 131 16.36 0.38 -26.23
CA SER A 131 16.77 -0.62 -27.21
C SER A 131 16.93 -2.00 -26.56
N GLY A 132 17.12 -3.04 -27.38
CA GLY A 132 17.32 -4.41 -26.90
C GLY A 132 18.65 -4.65 -26.18
N ASP A 133 19.65 -3.81 -26.43
CA ASP A 133 20.95 -3.78 -25.74
C ASP A 133 20.96 -2.87 -24.50
N GLY A 134 19.82 -2.26 -24.15
CA GLY A 134 19.64 -1.51 -22.91
C GLY A 134 19.94 -0.01 -23.01
N GLU A 135 20.22 0.51 -24.20
CA GLU A 135 20.33 1.96 -24.43
C GLU A 135 18.97 2.63 -24.23
N VAL A 136 18.89 3.62 -23.35
CA VAL A 136 17.67 4.39 -23.13
C VAL A 136 17.55 5.47 -24.20
N VAL A 137 16.58 5.31 -25.10
CA VAL A 137 16.31 6.23 -26.23
C VAL A 137 15.35 7.35 -25.81
N HIS A 138 14.48 7.07 -24.85
CA HIS A 138 13.50 8.02 -24.32
C HIS A 138 13.22 7.73 -22.85
N ASN A 139 13.19 8.76 -22.00
CA ASN A 139 12.82 8.65 -20.60
C ASN A 139 12.29 9.99 -20.11
N GLU A 140 10.97 10.13 -20.01
CA GLU A 140 10.34 11.40 -19.62
C GLU A 140 9.16 11.21 -18.68
N TYR A 141 8.87 12.30 -17.95
CA TYR A 141 7.61 12.47 -17.25
C TYR A 141 6.47 12.72 -18.26
N ALA A 142 5.38 11.97 -18.12
CA ALA A 142 4.27 11.92 -19.09
C ALA A 142 2.92 12.39 -18.50
N GLY A 143 2.96 13.24 -17.46
CA GLY A 143 1.75 13.80 -16.84
C GLY A 143 1.32 13.06 -15.57
N PHE A 144 0.09 13.30 -15.13
CA PHE A 144 -0.42 12.81 -13.84
C PHE A 144 -1.88 12.40 -13.88
N LEU A 145 -2.30 11.67 -12.85
CA LEU A 145 -3.68 11.32 -12.54
C LEU A 145 -3.91 11.50 -11.05
N LEU A 146 -4.85 12.34 -10.65
CA LEU A 146 -5.29 12.41 -9.26
C LEU A 146 -6.59 11.64 -9.11
N ARG A 147 -6.61 10.70 -8.16
CA ARG A 147 -7.80 9.97 -7.74
C ARG A 147 -8.20 10.42 -6.35
N THR A 148 -9.48 10.60 -6.11
CA THR A 148 -10.01 11.00 -4.80
C THR A 148 -11.10 10.02 -4.37
N LYS A 149 -11.11 9.68 -3.08
CA LYS A 149 -12.12 8.82 -2.46
C LYS A 149 -12.50 9.36 -1.09
N PHE A 150 -13.69 9.01 -0.60
CA PHE A 150 -14.06 9.35 0.78
C PHE A 150 -13.11 8.69 1.78
N SER A 151 -12.84 9.40 2.87
CA SER A 151 -12.07 8.88 3.99
C SER A 151 -12.80 7.67 4.59
N GLY A 152 -12.05 6.63 4.98
CA GLY A 152 -12.60 5.39 5.49
C GLY A 152 -12.99 4.36 4.42
N VAL A 153 -12.91 4.71 3.13
CA VAL A 153 -12.98 3.72 2.04
C VAL A 153 -11.61 3.13 1.81
N ASP A 154 -11.46 1.83 2.05
CA ASP A 154 -10.15 1.15 1.96
C ASP A 154 -9.67 1.00 0.52
N GLU A 155 -10.56 0.69 -0.42
CA GLU A 155 -10.22 0.52 -1.84
C GLU A 155 -10.17 1.85 -2.63
N GLY A 156 -9.42 1.89 -3.75
CA GLY A 156 -9.11 3.15 -4.46
C GLY A 156 -9.28 3.13 -5.99
N GLY A 157 -9.82 2.05 -6.56
CA GLY A 157 -9.98 1.94 -8.00
C GLY A 157 -11.14 2.79 -8.54
N VAL A 158 -10.89 3.54 -9.61
CA VAL A 158 -11.95 4.31 -10.32
C VAL A 158 -12.86 3.34 -11.08
N ALA A 159 -12.28 2.38 -11.79
CA ALA A 159 -13.02 1.39 -12.57
C ALA A 159 -13.86 0.44 -11.68
N SER A 160 -13.39 0.15 -10.47
CA SER A 160 -14.12 -0.61 -9.46
C SER A 160 -15.13 0.23 -8.65
N GLY A 161 -15.21 1.54 -8.92
CA GLY A 161 -16.23 2.42 -8.35
C GLY A 161 -15.89 3.04 -6.99
N PHE A 162 -14.71 2.81 -6.43
CA PHE A 162 -14.33 3.32 -5.10
C PHE A 162 -13.77 4.74 -5.10
N ALA A 163 -13.27 5.21 -6.24
CA ALA A 163 -12.71 6.54 -6.40
C ALA A 163 -13.33 7.31 -7.57
N THR A 164 -13.14 8.62 -7.56
CA THR A 164 -13.43 9.53 -8.68
C THR A 164 -12.14 10.17 -9.17
N LEU A 165 -12.17 10.69 -10.41
CA LEU A 165 -11.09 11.51 -10.93
C LEU A 165 -11.12 12.90 -10.30
N SER A 166 -9.93 13.48 -10.15
CA SER A 166 -9.72 14.80 -9.57
C SER A 166 -8.54 15.50 -10.25
N SER A 167 -8.24 16.73 -9.82
CA SER A 167 -7.11 17.54 -10.27
C SER A 167 -6.43 18.18 -9.08
N PRO A 168 -5.08 18.26 -9.05
CA PRO A 168 -4.36 18.91 -7.97
C PRO A 168 -4.59 20.42 -8.01
N TYR A 169 -4.76 21.01 -6.83
CA TYR A 169 -4.69 22.46 -6.62
C TYR A 169 -3.37 22.78 -5.93
N LEU A 170 -2.48 23.49 -6.62
CA LEU A 170 -1.19 23.91 -6.07
C LEU A 170 -1.41 25.20 -5.26
N CYS A 171 -1.24 25.09 -3.95
CA CYS A 171 -1.39 26.19 -2.99
C CYS A 171 -0.04 26.73 -2.52
#